data_AF-D3AXT0-F1
#
_entry.id   AF-D3AXT0-F1
#
_cell.length_a   1.000
_cell.length_b   1.000
_cell.length_c   1.000
_cell.angle_alpha   90.00
_cell.angle_beta   90.00
_cell.angle_gamma   90.00
#
_symmetry.space_group_name_H-M   'P 1'
#
loop_
_entity.id
_entity.type
_entity.pdbx_description
1 polymer ?
#
loop_
_entity_poly.entity_id
_entity_poly.type
_entity_poly.pdbx_seq_one_letter_code
_entity_poly.pdbx_strand_id
1 'polypeptide(L)'
;MDNNNNNNRVIDKPKIVEEVAIMFPLFTKDHFLYATLDRYNWDVNAALDTLQKRHDALEKEQKHIEAVLEAKKQQNEKKDKAFKEVKDIFGESFTDAKYYSALAKYKMVVEDTVNYLMHELSIVEEVKRRKDVETRKREEREKEKAKQIEVERLRIEEEKNRAEIKRQEDEIQARILQLEKLKLAEQERARKEEERRLAEEEAKRVAEERARKEAEERRLAEERARKEAEERRLAEERERLRIERIKREEEEEERRLAEERERLRKMVEEQEKRIQEMLAQKKLDEEKHKQYQDRINSILLELKNQPTEYKKEIASSEIFQDLLKDFQSVLKLSEEEKMSQVKPPLVPIPSTLPVSYKPELVAPFGFTATNAAPSQVNEQDIHKPSSPFQNLTKHPFYYNPFSDPISQQLNGEEPFVPTTPPSSPPPSYPFTANFPVVYPLSGQNSPPFARYNQPQQGQDCSNTGKPTFENLASFVASSQCQPLVVSQVMPTEADMIAQPKLSSQPTISPARAKKNEALENLRSMFSATSPEIVGYVWEASNYDISVAIQNLLDINSQK
;
A
#
# COMPACT_ATOMS: atom_id res chain seq x y z
N MET A 1 12.67 -20.84 113.38
CA MET A 1 13.48 -19.66 113.06
C MET A 1 14.42 -20.09 111.96
N ASP A 2 14.34 -19.49 110.79
CA ASP A 2 15.51 -19.26 109.94
C ASP A 2 15.22 -18.16 108.92
N ASN A 3 16.23 -17.32 108.75
CA ASN A 3 16.26 -16.01 108.12
C ASN A 3 15.69 -15.98 106.69
N ASN A 4 14.51 -15.36 106.53
CA ASN A 4 13.97 -14.97 105.21
C ASN A 4 14.24 -13.49 104.92
N ASN A 5 15.47 -13.05 105.20
CA ASN A 5 15.92 -11.66 104.98
C ASN A 5 16.72 -11.55 103.66
N ASN A 6 16.21 -12.17 102.60
CA ASN A 6 16.86 -12.12 101.30
C ASN A 6 16.40 -10.87 100.53
N ASN A 7 17.08 -9.76 100.84
CA ASN A 7 17.52 -8.74 99.91
C ASN A 7 16.61 -8.47 98.69
N ASN A 8 15.68 -7.53 98.85
CA ASN A 8 15.18 -6.68 97.76
C ASN A 8 16.32 -5.77 97.26
N ARG A 9 17.40 -6.36 96.72
CA ARG A 9 18.38 -5.61 95.95
C ARG A 9 17.66 -5.16 94.68
N VAL A 10 17.44 -3.86 94.55
CA VAL A 10 16.96 -3.26 93.31
C VAL A 10 17.96 -3.65 92.23
N ILE A 11 17.57 -4.59 91.37
CA ILE A 11 18.40 -5.07 90.26
C ILE A 11 18.44 -3.93 89.23
N ASP A 12 19.61 -3.32 89.06
CA ASP A 12 19.84 -2.29 88.06
C ASP A 12 19.96 -2.93 86.67
N LYS A 13 18.80 -3.25 86.09
CA LYS A 13 18.66 -3.94 84.80
C LYS A 13 19.46 -3.28 83.67
N PRO A 14 19.43 -1.93 83.47
CA PRO A 14 20.25 -1.26 82.47
C PRO A 14 21.74 -1.57 82.59
N LYS A 15 22.28 -1.57 83.81
CA LYS A 15 23.70 -1.81 84.07
C LYS A 15 24.11 -3.24 83.71
N ILE A 16 23.24 -4.21 83.98
CA ILE A 16 23.45 -5.61 83.60
C ILE A 16 23.44 -5.76 82.07
N VAL A 17 22.51 -5.10 81.38
CA VAL A 17 22.45 -5.13 79.91
C VAL A 17 23.70 -4.52 79.31
N GLU A 18 24.18 -3.39 79.84
CA GLU A 18 25.41 -2.74 79.40
C GLU A 18 26.63 -3.65 79.60
N GLU A 19 26.76 -4.28 80.77
CA GLU A 19 27.84 -5.23 81.06
C GLU A 19 27.85 -6.41 80.08
N VAL A 20 26.68 -6.99 79.82
CA VAL A 20 26.55 -8.11 78.88
C VAL A 20 26.76 -7.65 77.43
N ALA A 21 26.34 -6.44 77.07
CA ALA A 21 26.59 -5.87 75.74
C ALA A 21 28.08 -5.57 75.49
N ILE A 22 28.85 -5.23 76.53
CA ILE A 22 30.31 -5.08 76.44
C ILE A 22 30.97 -6.44 76.18
N MET A 23 30.51 -7.50 76.86
CA MET A 23 31.04 -8.86 76.65
C MET A 23 30.66 -9.44 75.29
N PHE A 24 29.48 -9.08 74.79
CA PHE A 24 28.90 -9.61 73.56
C PHE A 24 28.39 -8.47 72.65
N PRO A 25 29.29 -7.80 71.92
CA PRO A 25 28.95 -6.60 71.14
C PRO A 25 27.84 -6.84 70.09
N LEU A 26 27.73 -8.07 69.59
CA LEU A 26 26.71 -8.46 68.59
C LEU A 26 25.28 -8.46 69.14
N PHE A 27 25.10 -8.43 70.47
CA PHE A 27 23.78 -8.39 71.12
C PHE A 27 23.23 -7.00 71.39
N THR A 28 23.98 -5.95 71.08
CA THR A 28 23.57 -4.56 71.33
C THR A 28 22.20 -4.18 70.74
N LYS A 29 21.70 -4.95 69.77
CA LYS A 29 20.39 -4.77 69.14
C LYS A 29 19.51 -6.03 69.13
N ASP A 30 19.94 -7.14 69.73
CA ASP A 30 19.21 -8.40 69.67
C ASP A 30 18.19 -8.49 70.82
N HIS A 31 16.91 -8.66 70.49
CA HIS A 31 15.86 -8.92 71.47
C HIS A 31 16.11 -10.19 72.30
N PHE A 32 16.94 -11.11 71.78
CA PHE A 32 17.38 -12.32 72.46
C PHE A 32 18.09 -12.04 73.79
N LEU A 33 18.84 -10.93 73.89
CA LEU A 33 19.56 -10.55 75.09
C LEU A 33 18.61 -10.36 76.27
N TYR A 34 17.60 -9.52 76.08
CA TYR A 34 16.59 -9.21 77.10
C TYR A 34 15.76 -10.45 77.45
N ALA A 35 15.34 -11.23 76.47
CA ALA A 35 14.57 -12.44 76.68
C ALA A 35 15.35 -13.51 77.47
N THR A 36 16.65 -13.64 77.21
CA THR A 36 17.51 -14.61 77.90
C THR A 36 17.76 -14.16 79.34
N LEU A 37 18.16 -12.90 79.55
CA LEU A 37 18.37 -12.36 80.91
C LEU A 37 17.11 -12.47 81.77
N ASP A 38 15.93 -12.19 81.21
CA ASP A 38 14.67 -12.32 81.95
C ASP A 38 14.38 -13.78 82.35
N ARG A 39 14.67 -14.74 81.46
CA ARG A 39 14.50 -16.19 81.71
C ARG A 39 15.37 -16.72 82.85
N TYR A 40 16.51 -16.09 83.10
CA TYR A 40 17.45 -16.44 84.17
C TYR A 40 17.37 -15.48 85.36
N ASN A 41 16.23 -14.81 85.56
CA ASN A 41 16.01 -13.86 86.67
C ASN A 41 17.08 -12.77 86.77
N TRP A 42 17.62 -12.33 85.64
CA TRP A 42 18.66 -11.31 85.54
C TRP A 42 20.00 -11.71 86.20
N ASP A 43 20.24 -13.01 86.43
CA ASP A 43 21.56 -13.53 86.84
C ASP A 43 22.45 -13.77 85.61
N VAL A 44 23.47 -12.91 85.46
CA VAL A 44 24.43 -12.95 84.34
C VAL A 44 25.15 -14.29 84.28
N ASN A 45 25.52 -14.88 85.42
CA ASN A 45 26.31 -16.11 85.44
C ASN A 45 25.49 -17.29 84.94
N ALA A 46 24.20 -17.34 85.31
CA ALA A 46 23.29 -18.38 84.85
C ALA A 46 22.93 -18.24 83.36
N ALA A 47 22.91 -17.02 82.83
CA ALA A 47 22.63 -16.73 81.42
C ALA A 47 23.85 -16.87 80.50
N LEU A 48 25.08 -16.81 81.06
CA LEU A 48 26.33 -16.64 80.31
C LEU A 48 26.54 -17.72 79.23
N ASP A 49 26.31 -18.99 79.56
CA ASP A 49 26.48 -20.09 78.60
C ASP A 49 25.54 -19.99 77.39
N THR A 50 24.29 -19.57 77.63
CA THR A 50 23.28 -19.42 76.57
C THR A 50 23.60 -18.20 75.69
N LEU A 51 24.04 -17.10 76.31
CA LEU A 51 24.49 -15.91 75.61
C LEU A 51 25.75 -16.18 74.77
N GLN A 52 26.75 -16.86 75.33
CA GLN A 52 27.98 -17.24 74.62
C GLN A 52 27.66 -18.12 73.40
N LYS A 53 26.83 -19.16 73.55
CA LYS A 53 26.45 -20.04 72.42
C LYS A 53 25.76 -19.27 71.30
N ARG A 54 24.88 -18.34 71.64
CA ARG A 54 24.21 -17.50 70.65
C ARG A 54 25.19 -16.51 70.01
N HIS A 55 26.13 -15.96 70.78
CA HIS A 55 27.16 -15.05 70.26
C HIS A 55 28.04 -15.76 69.24
N ASP A 56 28.52 -16.97 69.56
CA ASP A 56 29.31 -17.80 68.64
C ASP A 56 28.54 -18.13 67.36
N ALA A 57 27.20 -18.29 67.45
CA ALA A 57 26.36 -18.50 66.29
C ALA A 57 26.24 -17.23 65.42
N LEU A 58 26.06 -16.06 66.04
CA LEU A 58 26.04 -14.78 65.32
C LEU A 58 27.39 -14.45 64.68
N GLU A 59 28.52 -14.73 65.34
CA GLU A 59 29.84 -14.59 64.73
C GLU A 59 30.01 -15.47 63.50
N LYS A 60 29.54 -16.72 63.56
CA LYS A 60 29.57 -17.63 62.40
C LYS A 60 28.68 -17.12 61.25
N GLU A 61 27.50 -16.59 61.57
CA GLU A 61 26.58 -16.00 60.58
C GLU A 61 27.20 -14.75 59.95
N GLN A 62 27.77 -13.84 60.75
CA GLN A 62 28.45 -12.65 60.26
C GLN A 62 29.63 -13.02 59.34
N LYS A 63 30.47 -13.97 59.77
CA LYS A 63 31.58 -14.47 58.95
C LYS A 63 31.09 -15.10 57.64
N HIS A 64 29.96 -15.80 57.66
CA HIS A 64 29.34 -16.34 56.45
C HIS A 64 28.85 -15.22 55.52
N ILE A 65 28.17 -14.21 56.05
CA ILE A 65 27.71 -13.03 55.29
C ILE A 65 28.90 -12.29 54.67
N GLU A 66 29.97 -12.04 55.43
CA GLU A 66 31.19 -11.42 54.94
C GLU A 66 31.83 -12.24 53.81
N ALA A 67 31.90 -13.57 53.95
CA ALA A 67 32.41 -14.45 52.89
C ALA A 67 31.53 -14.41 51.62
N VAL A 68 30.20 -14.34 51.76
CA VAL A 68 29.28 -14.21 50.62
C VAL A 68 29.42 -12.85 49.95
N LEU A 69 29.56 -11.77 50.71
CA LEU A 69 29.80 -10.43 50.18
C LEU A 69 31.12 -10.34 49.43
N GLU A 70 32.19 -10.89 49.99
CA GLU A 70 33.51 -10.93 49.34
C GLU A 70 33.49 -11.77 48.07
N ALA A 71 32.82 -12.95 48.08
CA ALA A 71 32.65 -13.76 46.88
C ALA A 71 31.86 -13.02 45.79
N LYS A 72 30.83 -12.25 46.16
CA LYS A 72 30.05 -11.42 45.23
C LYS A 72 30.87 -10.27 44.66
N LYS A 73 31.72 -9.64 45.48
CA LYS A 73 32.66 -8.59 45.04
C LYS A 73 33.64 -9.14 44.02
N GLN A 74 34.29 -10.27 44.31
CA GLN A 74 35.18 -10.95 43.37
C GLN A 74 34.47 -11.38 42.08
N GLN A 75 33.20 -11.81 42.17
CA GLN A 75 32.41 -12.11 40.99
C GLN A 75 32.16 -10.87 40.13
N ASN A 76 31.85 -9.72 40.75
CA ASN A 76 31.65 -8.46 40.02
C ASN A 76 32.96 -7.96 39.38
N GLU A 77 34.09 -8.02 40.08
CA GLU A 77 35.40 -7.67 39.51
C GLU A 77 35.75 -8.53 38.29
N LYS A 78 35.43 -9.84 38.34
CA LYS A 78 35.59 -10.74 37.18
C LYS A 78 34.68 -10.34 36.01
N LYS A 79 33.43 -9.95 36.28
CA LYS A 79 32.49 -9.47 35.26
C LYS A 79 33.01 -8.19 34.59
N ASP A 80 33.47 -7.23 35.39
CA ASP A 80 33.96 -5.94 34.89
C ASP A 80 35.24 -6.11 34.07
N LYS A 81 36.13 -7.03 34.49
CA LYS A 81 37.32 -7.38 33.72
C LYS A 81 36.97 -8.04 32.38
N ALA A 82 36.08 -9.03 32.37
CA ALA A 82 35.63 -9.69 31.14
C ALA A 82 34.90 -8.71 30.21
N PHE A 83 34.08 -7.81 30.77
CA PHE A 83 33.44 -6.72 30.04
C PHE A 83 34.45 -5.80 29.37
N LYS A 84 35.47 -5.37 30.10
CA LYS A 84 36.52 -4.52 29.56
C LYS A 84 37.28 -5.23 28.44
N GLU A 85 37.65 -6.50 28.61
CA GLU A 85 38.36 -7.27 27.58
C GLU A 85 37.53 -7.43 26.29
N VAL A 86 36.23 -7.76 26.40
CA VAL A 86 35.35 -7.84 25.22
C VAL A 86 35.18 -6.47 24.58
N LYS A 87 35.00 -5.40 25.38
CA LYS A 87 34.83 -4.04 24.88
C LYS A 87 36.08 -3.49 24.20
N ASP A 88 37.27 -3.85 24.68
CA ASP A 88 38.54 -3.45 24.05
C ASP A 88 38.72 -4.11 22.67
N ILE A 89 38.15 -5.30 22.42
CA ILE A 89 38.21 -5.99 21.11
C ILE A 89 37.25 -5.36 20.09
N PHE A 90 36.01 -5.07 20.49
CA PHE A 90 34.96 -4.59 19.57
C PHE A 90 34.77 -3.07 19.57
N GLY A 91 35.38 -2.35 20.51
CA GLY A 91 35.19 -0.91 20.70
C GLY A 91 33.72 -0.54 20.91
N GLU A 92 33.24 0.43 20.14
CA GLU A 92 31.86 0.93 20.18
C GLU A 92 30.92 0.22 19.18
N SER A 93 31.34 -0.92 18.63
CA SER A 93 30.53 -1.66 17.63
C SER A 93 29.19 -2.15 18.21
N PHE A 94 29.11 -2.36 19.53
CA PHE A 94 27.91 -2.76 20.24
C PHE A 94 27.64 -1.87 21.46
N THR A 95 26.39 -1.86 21.92
CA THR A 95 26.02 -1.18 23.17
C THR A 95 26.49 -1.96 24.39
N ASP A 96 26.75 -1.25 25.50
CA ASP A 96 27.17 -1.87 26.76
C ASP A 96 26.19 -2.95 27.24
N ALA A 97 24.89 -2.73 27.08
CA ALA A 97 23.85 -3.71 27.40
C ALA A 97 24.01 -5.02 26.60
N LYS A 98 24.44 -4.93 25.34
CA LYS A 98 24.66 -6.10 24.48
C LYS A 98 25.89 -6.89 24.94
N TYR A 99 26.98 -6.21 25.31
CA TYR A 99 28.16 -6.87 25.88
C TYR A 99 27.82 -7.62 27.17
N TYR A 100 27.10 -6.99 28.11
CA TYR A 100 26.67 -7.65 29.35
C TYR A 100 25.73 -8.84 29.10
N SER A 101 24.78 -8.70 28.15
CA SER A 101 23.88 -9.80 27.78
C SER A 101 24.63 -10.98 27.17
N ALA A 102 25.60 -10.72 26.29
CA ALA A 102 26.42 -11.76 25.68
C ALA A 102 27.31 -12.46 26.74
N LEU A 103 27.99 -11.69 27.59
CA LEU A 103 28.79 -12.22 28.70
C LEU A 103 27.97 -13.05 29.68
N ALA A 104 26.75 -12.62 30.01
CA ALA A 104 25.84 -13.38 30.86
C ALA A 104 25.44 -14.71 30.22
N LYS A 105 25.17 -14.72 28.90
CA LYS A 105 24.81 -15.93 28.14
C LYS A 105 25.93 -16.97 28.12
N TYR A 106 27.18 -16.53 28.01
CA TYR A 106 28.35 -17.41 27.95
C TYR A 106 29.10 -17.51 29.29
N LYS A 107 28.41 -17.30 30.42
CA LYS A 107 28.95 -17.50 31.78
C LYS A 107 30.28 -16.77 32.02
N MET A 108 30.44 -15.56 31.47
CA MET A 108 31.65 -14.74 31.55
C MET A 108 32.89 -15.33 30.87
N VAL A 109 32.72 -16.28 29.94
CA VAL A 109 33.81 -16.76 29.07
C VAL A 109 33.98 -15.76 27.93
N VAL A 110 35.11 -15.05 27.94
CA VAL A 110 35.43 -13.98 26.98
C VAL A 110 35.48 -14.52 25.55
N GLU A 111 36.12 -15.66 25.32
CA GLU A 111 36.32 -16.22 23.98
C GLU A 111 35.02 -16.64 23.30
N ASP A 112 34.14 -17.34 24.01
CA ASP A 112 32.81 -17.71 23.49
C ASP A 112 31.96 -16.47 23.21
N THR A 113 32.08 -15.44 24.06
CA THR A 113 31.40 -14.16 23.87
C THR A 113 31.90 -13.44 22.63
N VAL A 114 33.22 -13.41 22.41
CA VAL A 114 33.86 -12.82 21.23
C VAL A 114 33.42 -13.56 19.97
N ASN A 115 33.46 -14.90 19.96
CA ASN A 115 33.02 -15.71 18.83
C ASN A 115 31.55 -15.45 18.47
N TYR A 116 30.69 -15.33 19.47
CA TYR A 116 29.28 -14.98 19.28
C TYR A 116 29.10 -13.58 18.68
N LEU A 117 29.81 -12.57 19.21
CA LEU A 117 29.72 -11.20 18.71
C LEU A 117 30.32 -11.05 17.31
N MET A 118 31.37 -11.78 16.97
CA MET A 118 31.93 -11.85 15.62
C MET A 118 30.90 -12.40 14.62
N HIS A 119 30.20 -13.48 14.98
CA HIS A 119 29.15 -14.05 14.15
C HIS A 119 27.98 -13.06 13.99
N GLU A 120 27.61 -12.34 15.05
CA GLU A 120 26.57 -11.32 14.99
C GLU A 120 26.97 -10.13 14.09
N LEU A 121 28.23 -9.67 14.14
CA LEU A 121 28.75 -8.66 13.20
C LEU A 121 28.69 -9.16 11.76
N SER A 122 29.07 -10.41 11.50
CA SER A 122 29.02 -11.01 10.16
C SER A 122 27.59 -11.02 9.61
N ILE A 123 26.59 -11.33 10.45
CA ILE A 123 25.17 -11.26 10.06
C ILE A 123 24.77 -9.81 9.75
N VAL A 124 25.16 -8.85 10.59
CA VAL A 124 24.82 -7.43 10.39
C VAL A 124 25.43 -6.90 9.09
N GLU A 125 26.68 -7.24 8.79
CA GLU A 125 27.34 -6.88 7.53
C GLU A 125 26.67 -7.52 6.32
N GLU A 126 26.30 -8.80 6.39
CA GLU A 126 25.59 -9.49 5.31
C GLU A 126 24.21 -8.88 5.05
N VAL A 127 23.47 -8.54 6.10
CA VAL A 127 22.19 -7.82 5.98
C VAL A 127 22.40 -6.44 5.33
N LYS A 128 23.45 -5.71 5.72
CA LYS A 128 23.80 -4.43 5.10
C LYS A 128 24.13 -4.60 3.62
N ARG A 129 24.96 -5.58 3.25
CA ARG A 129 25.27 -5.88 1.84
C ARG A 129 24.03 -6.25 1.04
N ARG A 130 23.12 -7.05 1.58
CA ARG A 130 21.85 -7.40 0.93
C ARG A 130 20.99 -6.17 0.69
N LYS A 131 20.90 -5.27 1.67
CA LYS A 131 20.16 -4.02 1.54
C LYS A 131 20.77 -3.12 0.45
N ASP A 132 22.09 -3.00 0.38
CA ASP A 132 22.79 -2.22 -0.66
C ASP A 132 22.60 -2.82 -2.06
N VAL A 133 22.56 -4.15 -2.18
CA VAL A 133 22.24 -4.83 -3.45
C VAL A 133 20.78 -4.61 -3.84
N GLU A 134 19.86 -4.65 -2.89
CA GLU A 134 18.43 -4.43 -3.13
C GLU A 134 18.14 -2.99 -3.54
N THR A 135 18.76 -1.99 -2.88
CA THR A 135 18.64 -0.58 -3.28
C THR A 135 19.19 -0.36 -4.68
N ARG A 136 20.36 -0.93 -5.01
CA ARG A 136 20.93 -0.86 -6.37
C ARG A 136 20.02 -1.49 -7.42
N LYS A 137 19.42 -2.65 -7.13
CA LYS A 137 18.43 -3.30 -8.02
C LYS A 137 17.18 -2.45 -8.20
N ARG A 138 16.73 -1.75 -7.15
CA ARG A 138 15.58 -0.85 -7.23
C ARG A 138 15.88 0.36 -8.12
N GLU A 139 17.04 0.99 -7.93
CA GLU A 139 17.50 2.08 -8.78
C GLU A 139 17.64 1.66 -10.24
N GLU A 140 18.15 0.45 -10.52
CA GLU A 140 18.24 -0.09 -11.88
C GLU A 140 16.86 -0.29 -12.51
N ARG A 141 15.88 -0.84 -11.77
CA ARG A 141 14.49 -0.96 -12.25
C ARG A 141 13.83 0.40 -12.49
N GLU A 142 14.12 1.39 -11.65
CA GLU A 142 13.62 2.76 -11.83
C GLU A 142 14.25 3.43 -13.06
N LYS A 143 15.56 3.25 -13.27
CA LYS A 143 16.24 3.70 -14.49
C LYS A 143 15.71 3.00 -15.74
N GLU A 144 15.41 1.71 -15.67
CA GLU A 144 14.80 0.96 -16.78
C GLU A 144 13.39 1.44 -17.09
N LYS A 145 12.55 1.66 -16.06
CA LYS A 145 11.22 2.26 -16.23
C LYS A 145 11.31 3.67 -16.82
N ALA A 146 12.25 4.49 -16.37
CA ALA A 146 12.47 5.82 -16.94
C ALA A 146 12.84 5.75 -18.42
N LYS A 147 13.72 4.82 -18.81
CA LYS A 147 14.05 4.57 -20.22
C LYS A 147 12.84 4.10 -21.02
N GLN A 148 11.99 3.22 -20.48
CA GLN A 148 10.77 2.78 -21.16
C GLN A 148 9.78 3.94 -21.37
N ILE A 149 9.60 4.80 -20.37
CA ILE A 149 8.77 6.01 -20.48
C ILE A 149 9.34 6.96 -21.54
N GLU A 150 10.65 7.13 -21.60
CA GLU A 150 11.31 7.98 -22.60
C GLU A 150 11.16 7.43 -24.02
N VAL A 151 11.32 6.11 -24.21
CA VAL A 151 11.08 5.45 -25.49
C VAL A 151 9.62 5.61 -25.93
N GLU A 152 8.66 5.44 -25.02
CA GLU A 152 7.24 5.62 -25.33
C GLU A 152 6.91 7.08 -25.67
N ARG A 153 7.53 8.04 -24.98
CA ARG A 153 7.38 9.46 -25.30
C ARG A 153 7.89 9.77 -26.71
N LEU A 154 9.03 9.22 -27.11
CA LEU A 154 9.57 9.38 -28.46
C LEU A 154 8.65 8.75 -29.51
N ARG A 155 8.08 7.57 -29.23
CA ARG A 155 7.12 6.91 -30.13
C ARG A 155 5.86 7.76 -30.36
N ILE A 156 5.30 8.34 -29.30
CA ILE A 156 4.14 9.24 -29.38
C ILE A 156 4.49 10.49 -30.20
N GLU A 157 5.69 11.03 -30.02
CA GLU A 157 6.14 12.21 -30.77
C GLU A 157 6.35 11.90 -32.26
N GLU A 158 6.93 10.75 -32.59
CA GLU A 158 7.03 10.27 -33.97
C GLU A 158 5.67 10.05 -34.63
N GLU A 159 4.69 9.51 -33.89
CA GLU A 159 3.33 9.32 -34.38
C GLU A 159 2.63 10.66 -34.66
N LYS A 160 2.80 11.65 -33.78
CA LYS A 160 2.31 13.02 -34.03
C LYS A 160 2.94 13.63 -35.28
N ASN A 161 4.25 13.49 -35.45
CA ASN A 161 4.95 13.99 -36.64
C ASN A 161 4.46 13.30 -37.92
N ARG A 162 4.22 11.97 -37.88
CA ARG A 162 3.63 11.25 -39.01
C ARG A 162 2.21 11.72 -39.33
N ALA A 163 1.39 11.94 -38.31
CA ALA A 163 0.02 12.45 -38.49
C ALA A 163 0.02 13.87 -39.08
N GLU A 164 0.97 14.70 -38.68
CA GLU A 164 1.11 16.06 -39.20
C GLU A 164 1.59 16.07 -40.65
N ILE A 165 2.58 15.24 -41.00
CA ILE A 165 3.00 15.05 -42.41
C ILE A 165 1.80 14.61 -43.26
N LYS A 166 1.00 13.66 -42.78
CA LYS A 166 -0.19 13.20 -43.49
C LYS A 166 -1.22 14.30 -43.72
N ARG A 167 -1.46 15.17 -42.72
CA ARG A 167 -2.34 16.35 -42.88
C ARG A 167 -1.82 17.30 -43.95
N GLN A 168 -0.51 17.55 -43.97
CA GLN A 168 0.10 18.42 -44.99
C GLN A 168 0.00 17.80 -46.38
N GLU A 169 0.18 16.49 -46.50
CA GLU A 169 -0.01 15.77 -47.77
C GLU A 169 -1.47 15.87 -48.25
N ASP A 170 -2.45 15.63 -47.38
CA ASP A 170 -3.87 15.75 -47.68
C ASP A 170 -4.24 17.20 -48.08
N GLU A 171 -3.66 18.21 -47.42
CA GLU A 171 -3.84 19.62 -47.77
C GLU A 171 -3.25 19.96 -49.14
N ILE A 172 -2.04 19.47 -49.45
CA ILE A 172 -1.40 19.65 -50.75
C ILE A 172 -2.24 18.98 -51.85
N GLN A 173 -2.74 17.75 -51.61
CA GLN A 173 -3.61 17.06 -52.55
C GLN A 173 -4.92 17.81 -52.79
N ALA A 174 -5.55 18.34 -51.74
CA ALA A 174 -6.75 19.16 -51.86
C ALA A 174 -6.47 20.42 -52.70
N ARG A 175 -5.32 21.06 -52.52
CA ARG A 175 -4.92 22.25 -53.30
C ARG A 175 -4.67 21.92 -54.78
N ILE A 176 -4.06 20.77 -55.08
CA ILE A 176 -3.89 20.29 -56.46
C ILE A 176 -5.25 20.07 -57.12
N LEU A 177 -6.18 19.41 -56.42
CA LEU A 177 -7.52 19.13 -56.93
C LEU A 177 -8.32 20.43 -57.17
N GLN A 178 -8.18 21.43 -56.29
CA GLN A 178 -8.77 22.76 -56.49
C GLN A 178 -8.18 23.47 -57.72
N LEU A 179 -6.86 23.42 -57.92
CA LEU A 179 -6.22 24.01 -59.09
C LEU A 179 -6.66 23.33 -60.39
N GLU A 180 -6.84 22.01 -60.38
CA GLU A 180 -7.35 21.27 -61.53
C GLU A 180 -8.80 21.64 -61.86
N LYS A 181 -9.65 21.76 -60.83
CA LYS A 181 -11.04 22.22 -60.99
C LYS A 181 -11.12 23.64 -61.57
N LEU A 182 -10.23 24.54 -61.13
CA LEU A 182 -10.14 25.90 -61.67
C LEU A 182 -9.69 25.90 -63.14
N LYS A 183 -8.68 25.11 -63.50
CA LYS A 183 -8.24 24.96 -64.90
C LYS A 183 -9.34 24.40 -65.79
N LEU A 184 -10.09 23.42 -65.32
CA LEU A 184 -11.20 22.83 -66.07
C LEU A 184 -12.34 23.83 -66.27
N ALA A 185 -12.68 24.62 -65.24
CA ALA A 185 -13.65 25.70 -65.35
C ALA A 185 -13.20 26.82 -66.31
N GLU A 186 -11.90 27.16 -66.33
CA GLU A 186 -11.33 28.11 -67.27
C GLU A 186 -11.36 27.58 -68.72
N GLN A 187 -11.03 26.31 -68.93
CA GLN A 187 -11.11 25.67 -70.24
C GLN A 187 -12.55 25.60 -70.76
N GLU A 188 -13.51 25.32 -69.89
CA GLU A 188 -14.94 25.31 -70.25
C GLU A 188 -15.43 26.73 -70.61
N ARG A 189 -14.98 27.76 -69.89
CA ARG A 189 -15.25 29.16 -70.25
C ARG A 189 -14.65 29.53 -71.60
N ALA A 190 -13.42 29.12 -71.87
CA ALA A 190 -12.77 29.34 -73.16
C ALA A 190 -13.51 28.63 -74.31
N ARG A 191 -13.97 27.38 -74.12
CA ARG A 191 -14.79 26.66 -75.10
C ARG A 191 -16.14 27.34 -75.34
N LYS A 192 -16.82 27.77 -74.28
CA LYS A 192 -18.09 28.51 -74.40
C LYS A 192 -17.90 29.86 -75.10
N GLU A 193 -16.76 30.51 -74.92
CA GLU A 193 -16.43 31.75 -75.62
C GLU A 193 -16.11 31.50 -77.10
N GLU A 194 -15.39 30.43 -77.42
CA GLU A 194 -15.11 30.01 -78.81
C GLU A 194 -16.38 29.56 -79.55
N GLU A 195 -17.25 28.80 -78.89
CA GLU A 195 -18.57 28.42 -79.40
C GLU A 195 -19.46 29.63 -79.63
N ARG A 196 -19.41 30.64 -78.72
CA ARG A 196 -20.09 31.93 -78.95
C ARG A 196 -19.51 32.69 -80.14
N ARG A 197 -18.19 32.64 -80.37
CA ARG A 197 -17.57 33.28 -81.55
C ARG A 197 -17.96 32.59 -82.84
N LEU A 198 -17.99 31.25 -82.87
CA LEU A 198 -18.44 30.47 -84.02
C LEU A 198 -19.93 30.68 -84.31
N ALA A 199 -20.77 30.72 -83.28
CA ALA A 199 -22.19 31.05 -83.42
C ALA A 199 -22.40 32.50 -83.90
N GLU A 200 -21.56 33.45 -83.48
CA GLU A 200 -21.61 34.83 -83.99
C GLU A 200 -21.14 34.92 -85.46
N GLU A 201 -20.18 34.10 -85.88
CA GLU A 201 -19.70 34.03 -87.27
C GLU A 201 -20.69 33.32 -88.20
N GLU A 202 -21.34 32.24 -87.72
CA GLU A 202 -22.43 31.56 -88.43
C GLU A 202 -23.69 32.43 -88.51
N ALA A 203 -24.01 33.18 -87.44
CA ALA A 203 -25.07 34.18 -87.46
C ALA A 203 -24.77 35.34 -88.44
N LYS A 204 -23.50 35.75 -88.58
CA LYS A 204 -23.09 36.73 -89.60
C LYS A 204 -23.22 36.16 -91.02
N ARG A 205 -22.95 34.88 -91.25
CA ARG A 205 -23.18 34.23 -92.57
C ARG A 205 -24.67 34.08 -92.90
N VAL A 206 -25.51 33.70 -91.94
CA VAL A 206 -26.98 33.61 -92.15
C VAL A 206 -27.59 35.01 -92.32
N ALA A 207 -27.03 36.05 -91.67
CA ALA A 207 -27.43 37.44 -91.89
C ALA A 207 -26.95 37.98 -93.26
N GLU A 208 -25.77 37.59 -93.74
CA GLU A 208 -25.26 37.95 -95.07
C GLU A 208 -26.02 37.23 -96.21
N GLU A 209 -26.47 35.99 -95.97
CA GLU A 209 -27.34 35.25 -96.91
C GLU A 209 -28.79 35.78 -96.91
N ARG A 210 -29.30 36.28 -95.77
CA ARG A 210 -30.58 37.01 -95.70
C ARG A 210 -30.51 38.44 -96.26
N ALA A 211 -29.36 39.11 -96.18
CA ALA A 211 -29.17 40.46 -96.73
C ALA A 211 -29.26 40.53 -98.26
N ARG A 212 -29.13 39.40 -98.97
CA ARG A 212 -29.39 39.32 -100.42
C ARG A 212 -30.87 39.10 -100.78
N LYS A 213 -31.72 38.74 -99.81
CA LYS A 213 -33.18 38.54 -100.00
C LYS A 213 -34.05 39.62 -99.33
N GLU A 214 -33.46 40.57 -98.62
CA GLU A 214 -34.16 41.60 -97.85
C GLU A 214 -33.93 43.02 -98.42
N ALA A 215 -33.82 43.14 -99.75
CA ALA A 215 -33.92 44.42 -100.44
C ALA A 215 -35.38 44.84 -100.71
N GLU A 216 -36.37 44.01 -100.35
CA GLU A 216 -37.79 44.25 -100.62
C GLU A 216 -38.66 44.46 -99.35
N GLU A 217 -38.18 44.15 -98.15
CA GLU A 217 -38.99 44.21 -96.91
C GLU A 217 -38.58 45.35 -95.95
N ARG A 218 -38.06 46.45 -96.50
CA ARG A 218 -37.58 47.62 -95.74
C ARG A 218 -38.71 48.56 -95.25
N ARG A 219 -39.89 48.03 -94.91
CA ARG A 219 -41.01 48.83 -94.37
C ARG A 219 -41.74 48.23 -93.15
N LEU A 220 -41.35 47.07 -92.62
CA LEU A 220 -42.02 46.48 -91.43
C LEU A 220 -41.11 46.31 -90.19
N ALA A 221 -39.88 46.82 -90.22
CA ALA A 221 -38.90 46.64 -89.14
C ALA A 221 -38.95 47.71 -88.02
N GLU A 222 -39.80 48.73 -88.14
CA GLU A 222 -39.90 49.79 -87.12
C GLU A 222 -40.79 49.38 -85.92
N GLU A 223 -41.61 48.31 -86.05
CA GLU A 223 -42.51 47.85 -84.99
C GLU A 223 -41.95 46.67 -84.17
N ARG A 224 -41.01 45.89 -84.70
CA ARG A 224 -40.36 44.77 -83.97
C ARG A 224 -39.23 45.24 -83.03
N ALA A 225 -38.60 46.38 -83.33
CA ALA A 225 -37.57 46.98 -82.47
C ALA A 225 -38.09 47.44 -81.09
N ARG A 226 -39.42 47.59 -80.94
CA ARG A 226 -40.03 48.01 -79.66
C ARG A 226 -40.36 46.85 -78.72
N LYS A 227 -40.59 45.63 -79.24
CA LYS A 227 -40.92 44.44 -78.44
C LYS A 227 -39.69 43.68 -77.93
N GLU A 228 -38.60 43.63 -78.69
CA GLU A 228 -37.32 43.04 -78.22
C GLU A 228 -36.63 43.86 -77.11
N ALA A 229 -36.87 45.18 -77.07
CA ALA A 229 -36.35 46.06 -76.02
C ALA A 229 -37.05 45.85 -74.66
N GLU A 230 -38.30 45.39 -74.65
CA GLU A 230 -39.06 45.12 -73.43
C GLU A 230 -38.80 43.70 -72.89
N GLU A 231 -38.63 42.72 -73.77
CA GLU A 231 -38.28 41.34 -73.41
C GLU A 231 -36.85 41.22 -72.87
N ARG A 232 -35.90 42.00 -73.39
CA ARG A 232 -34.54 42.11 -72.81
C ARG A 232 -34.55 42.70 -71.39
N ARG A 233 -35.43 43.67 -71.10
CA ARG A 233 -35.56 44.22 -69.75
C ARG A 233 -36.17 43.20 -68.77
N LEU A 234 -37.13 42.40 -69.20
CA LEU A 234 -37.76 41.38 -68.35
C LEU A 234 -36.85 40.17 -68.06
N ALA A 235 -35.99 39.80 -69.02
CA ALA A 235 -34.98 38.75 -68.84
C ALA A 235 -33.84 39.20 -67.91
N GLU A 236 -33.38 40.45 -68.03
CA GLU A 236 -32.35 41.03 -67.15
C GLU A 236 -32.86 41.18 -65.70
N GLU A 237 -34.14 41.51 -65.52
CA GLU A 237 -34.77 41.61 -64.19
C GLU A 237 -34.94 40.23 -63.51
N ARG A 238 -35.30 39.19 -64.27
CA ARG A 238 -35.39 37.82 -63.74
C ARG A 238 -34.04 37.24 -63.35
N GLU A 239 -32.99 37.56 -64.10
CA GLU A 239 -31.63 37.10 -63.78
C GLU A 239 -31.05 37.84 -62.58
N ARG A 240 -31.32 39.15 -62.46
CA ARG A 240 -30.98 39.90 -61.24
C ARG A 240 -31.66 39.31 -60.00
N LEU A 241 -32.94 38.94 -60.07
CA LEU A 241 -33.66 38.34 -58.95
C LEU A 241 -33.14 36.95 -58.57
N ARG A 242 -32.64 36.15 -59.52
CA ARG A 242 -31.99 34.86 -59.22
C ARG A 242 -30.63 35.03 -58.56
N ILE A 243 -29.80 35.91 -59.09
CA ILE A 243 -28.49 36.22 -58.51
C ILE A 243 -28.65 36.82 -57.10
N GLU A 244 -29.66 37.67 -56.90
CA GLU A 244 -29.95 38.26 -55.59
C GLU A 244 -30.50 37.23 -54.59
N ARG A 245 -31.32 36.26 -55.04
CA ARG A 245 -31.79 35.16 -54.19
C ARG A 245 -30.64 34.25 -53.77
N ILE A 246 -29.76 33.87 -54.69
CA ILE A 246 -28.58 33.04 -54.40
C ILE A 246 -27.64 33.78 -53.44
N LYS A 247 -27.38 35.08 -53.66
CA LYS A 247 -26.58 35.89 -52.72
C LYS A 247 -27.19 35.97 -51.32
N ARG A 248 -28.52 36.07 -51.22
CA ARG A 248 -29.22 36.06 -49.92
C ARG A 248 -29.13 34.72 -49.21
N GLU A 249 -29.22 33.62 -49.96
CA GLU A 249 -29.09 32.26 -49.41
C GLU A 249 -27.64 31.98 -48.96
N GLU A 250 -26.64 32.39 -49.73
CA GLU A 250 -25.21 32.28 -49.36
C GLU A 250 -24.87 33.13 -48.12
N GLU A 251 -25.38 34.37 -48.04
CA GLU A 251 -25.16 35.25 -46.88
C GLU A 251 -25.86 34.71 -45.61
N GLU A 252 -27.01 34.05 -45.75
CA GLU A 252 -27.72 33.42 -44.64
C GLU A 252 -27.00 32.14 -44.15
N GLU A 253 -26.49 31.30 -45.05
CA GLU A 253 -25.69 30.13 -44.69
C GLU A 253 -24.36 30.53 -44.05
N GLU A 254 -23.68 31.56 -44.56
CA GLU A 254 -22.46 32.09 -43.95
C GLU A 254 -22.73 32.65 -42.55
N ARG A 255 -23.87 33.33 -42.36
CA ARG A 255 -24.29 33.80 -41.02
C ARG A 255 -24.59 32.64 -40.07
N ARG A 256 -25.23 31.56 -40.53
CA ARG A 256 -25.47 30.35 -39.72
C ARG A 256 -24.16 29.65 -39.33
N LEU A 257 -23.22 29.55 -40.26
CA LEU A 257 -21.90 28.94 -40.01
C LEU A 257 -21.06 29.80 -39.05
N ALA A 258 -21.15 31.13 -39.16
CA ALA A 258 -20.51 32.05 -38.23
C ALA A 258 -21.09 31.93 -36.81
N GLU A 259 -22.42 31.86 -36.68
CA GLU A 259 -23.09 31.67 -35.39
C GLU A 259 -22.74 30.31 -34.76
N GLU A 260 -22.68 29.23 -35.56
CA GLU A 260 -22.28 27.90 -35.09
C GLU A 260 -20.82 27.88 -34.62
N ARG A 261 -19.90 28.51 -35.36
CA ARG A 261 -18.49 28.66 -34.95
C ARG A 261 -18.34 29.46 -33.67
N GLU A 262 -19.16 30.49 -33.47
CA GLU A 262 -19.14 31.28 -32.24
C GLU A 262 -19.66 30.48 -31.04
N ARG A 263 -20.73 29.69 -31.22
CA ARG A 263 -21.22 28.76 -30.17
C ARG A 263 -20.17 27.71 -29.82
N LEU A 264 -19.47 27.17 -30.80
CA LEU A 264 -18.40 26.21 -30.58
C LEU A 264 -17.22 26.84 -29.82
N ARG A 265 -16.83 28.07 -30.18
CA ARG A 265 -15.81 28.83 -29.45
C ARG A 265 -16.19 29.05 -27.99
N LYS A 266 -17.44 29.47 -27.71
CA LYS A 266 -17.92 29.68 -26.33
C LYS A 266 -17.89 28.39 -25.51
N MET A 267 -18.23 27.25 -26.11
CA MET A 267 -18.19 25.95 -25.42
C MET A 267 -16.74 25.50 -25.10
N VAL A 268 -15.80 25.74 -26.01
CA VAL A 268 -14.38 25.46 -25.78
C VAL A 268 -13.80 26.38 -24.71
N GLU A 269 -14.10 27.67 -24.77
CA GLU A 269 -13.68 28.64 -23.76
C GLU A 269 -14.26 28.30 -22.36
N GLU A 270 -15.50 27.83 -22.29
CA GLU A 270 -16.10 27.37 -21.03
C GLU A 270 -15.41 26.09 -20.50
N GLN A 271 -15.10 25.13 -21.37
CA GLN A 271 -14.35 23.92 -21.01
C GLN A 271 -12.95 24.28 -20.47
N GLU A 272 -12.24 25.18 -21.15
CA GLU A 272 -10.93 25.67 -20.73
C GLU A 272 -11.00 26.38 -19.37
N LYS A 273 -12.04 27.20 -19.15
CA LYS A 273 -12.27 27.86 -17.87
C LYS A 273 -12.51 26.86 -16.74
N ARG A 274 -13.32 25.81 -16.97
CA ARG A 274 -13.53 24.72 -15.98
C ARG A 274 -12.23 23.97 -15.67
N ILE A 275 -11.39 23.71 -16.67
CA ILE A 275 -10.08 23.06 -16.47
C ILE A 275 -9.15 23.98 -15.67
N GLN A 276 -9.11 25.28 -15.97
CA GLN A 276 -8.30 26.24 -15.22
C GLN A 276 -8.77 26.37 -13.77
N GLU A 277 -10.07 26.40 -13.52
CA GLU A 277 -10.64 26.45 -12.16
C GLU A 277 -10.29 25.19 -11.36
N MET A 278 -10.38 24.00 -11.98
CA MET A 278 -9.95 22.74 -11.36
C MET A 278 -8.45 22.74 -11.04
N LEU A 279 -7.61 23.27 -11.92
CA LEU A 279 -6.17 23.39 -11.67
C LEU A 279 -5.85 24.41 -10.57
N ALA A 280 -6.58 25.52 -10.51
CA ALA A 280 -6.45 26.51 -9.45
C ALA A 280 -6.85 25.92 -8.09
N GLN A 281 -7.97 25.18 -8.05
CA GLN A 281 -8.44 24.49 -6.85
C GLN A 281 -7.40 23.45 -6.38
N LYS A 282 -6.87 22.65 -7.30
CA LYS A 282 -5.82 21.67 -7.00
C LYS A 282 -4.57 22.32 -6.41
N LYS A 283 -4.13 23.46 -6.95
CA LYS A 283 -2.98 24.21 -6.40
C LYS A 283 -3.26 24.76 -4.99
N LEU A 284 -4.48 25.25 -4.75
CA LEU A 284 -4.89 25.73 -3.43
C LEU A 284 -4.89 24.60 -2.39
N ASP A 285 -5.37 23.42 -2.77
CA ASP A 285 -5.40 22.26 -1.89
C ASP A 285 -3.99 21.70 -1.63
N GLU A 286 -3.11 21.72 -2.64
CA GLU A 286 -1.68 21.37 -2.49
C GLU A 286 -0.94 22.36 -1.57
N GLU A 287 -1.23 23.67 -1.68
CA GLU A 287 -0.67 24.69 -0.80
C GLU A 287 -1.15 24.52 0.66
N LYS A 288 -2.45 24.24 0.86
CA LYS A 288 -2.98 23.90 2.20
C LYS A 288 -2.29 22.68 2.76
N HIS A 289 -2.13 21.62 1.96
CA HIS A 289 -1.44 20.40 2.40
C HIS A 289 0.01 20.69 2.81
N LYS A 290 0.72 21.54 2.04
CA LYS A 290 2.06 21.98 2.39
C LYS A 290 2.09 22.78 3.71
N GLN A 291 1.15 23.71 3.92
CA GLN A 291 1.03 24.45 5.18
C GLN A 291 0.74 23.52 6.37
N TYR A 292 -0.12 22.51 6.21
CA TYR A 292 -0.34 21.50 7.24
C TYR A 292 0.95 20.73 7.54
N GLN A 293 1.67 20.29 6.50
CA GLN A 293 2.91 19.56 6.65
C GLN A 293 4.00 20.40 7.35
N ASP A 294 4.12 21.67 7.00
CA ASP A 294 5.05 22.60 7.65
C ASP A 294 4.66 22.84 9.12
N ARG A 295 3.36 22.98 9.43
CA ARG A 295 2.87 23.08 10.81
C ARG A 295 3.18 21.83 11.62
N ILE A 296 2.99 20.65 11.04
CA ILE A 296 3.33 19.35 11.65
C ILE A 296 4.82 19.28 11.95
N ASN A 297 5.66 19.61 10.97
CA ASN A 297 7.12 19.59 11.12
C ASN A 297 7.58 20.60 12.19
N SER A 298 6.96 21.78 12.24
CA SER A 298 7.22 22.78 13.28
C SER A 298 6.89 22.25 14.68
N ILE A 299 5.72 21.63 14.86
CA ILE A 299 5.30 21.03 16.13
C ILE A 299 6.23 19.87 16.53
N LEU A 300 6.62 19.02 15.58
CA LEU A 300 7.56 17.92 15.83
C LEU A 300 8.95 18.42 16.24
N LEU A 301 9.42 19.52 15.62
CA LEU A 301 10.71 20.11 15.95
C LEU A 301 10.69 20.77 17.34
N GLU A 302 9.59 21.45 17.69
CA GLU A 302 9.37 22.01 19.02
C GLU A 302 9.30 20.90 20.08
N LEU A 303 8.56 19.82 19.82
CA LEU A 303 8.51 18.62 20.66
C LEU A 303 9.88 17.92 20.81
N LYS A 304 10.73 17.96 19.78
CA LYS A 304 12.06 17.35 19.85
C LYS A 304 12.94 18.03 20.90
N ASN A 305 12.80 19.35 21.06
CA ASN A 305 13.63 20.17 21.94
C ASN A 305 13.11 20.31 23.38
N GLN A 306 11.88 19.85 23.67
CA GLN A 306 11.31 19.85 25.01
C GLN A 306 11.91 18.74 25.91
N PRO A 307 12.00 18.92 27.24
CA PRO A 307 12.44 17.88 28.16
C PRO A 307 11.45 16.70 28.23
N THR A 308 11.94 15.51 28.58
CA THR A 308 11.18 14.24 28.52
C THR A 308 9.91 14.21 29.37
N GLU A 309 9.85 15.01 30.43
CA GLU A 309 8.66 15.15 31.29
C GLU A 309 7.53 15.89 30.58
N TYR A 310 7.87 16.98 29.89
CA TYR A 310 6.91 17.77 29.11
C TYR A 310 6.40 17.01 27.88
N LYS A 311 7.22 16.14 27.27
CA LYS A 311 6.77 15.25 26.18
C LYS A 311 5.71 14.26 26.63
N LYS A 312 5.79 13.76 27.87
CA LYS A 312 4.78 12.85 28.44
C LYS A 312 3.48 13.60 28.72
N GLU A 313 3.57 14.82 29.24
CA GLU A 313 2.41 15.68 29.49
C GLU A 313 1.68 16.05 28.19
N ILE A 314 2.42 16.41 27.13
CA ILE A 314 1.83 16.66 25.80
C ILE A 314 1.24 15.38 25.20
N ALA A 315 1.89 14.23 25.34
CA ALA A 315 1.33 12.97 24.84
C ALA A 315 0.01 12.57 25.54
N SER A 316 -0.17 13.00 26.79
CA SER A 316 -1.43 12.85 27.54
C SER A 316 -2.42 14.01 27.35
N SER A 317 -2.03 15.07 26.66
CA SER A 317 -2.90 16.23 26.41
C SER A 317 -4.04 15.86 25.47
N GLU A 318 -5.25 16.31 25.81
CA GLU A 318 -6.46 16.17 24.99
C GLU A 318 -6.25 16.77 23.58
N ILE A 319 -5.47 17.85 23.49
CA ILE A 319 -5.11 18.51 22.21
C ILE A 319 -4.31 17.57 21.31
N PHE A 320 -3.39 16.77 21.88
CA PHE A 320 -2.57 15.84 21.12
C PHE A 320 -3.36 14.58 20.70
N GLN A 321 -4.29 14.14 21.54
CA GLN A 321 -5.23 13.05 21.24
C GLN A 321 -6.18 13.43 20.09
N ASP A 322 -6.68 14.66 20.07
CA ASP A 322 -7.51 15.17 18.97
C ASP A 322 -6.71 15.33 17.68
N LEU A 323 -5.46 15.81 17.76
CA LEU A 323 -4.54 15.85 16.62
C LEU A 323 -4.27 14.44 16.05
N LEU A 324 -4.12 13.43 16.92
CA LEU A 324 -3.97 12.03 16.53
C LEU A 324 -5.22 11.48 15.84
N LYS A 325 -6.42 11.86 16.31
CA LYS A 325 -7.68 11.52 15.64
C LYS A 325 -7.81 12.16 14.26
N ASP A 326 -7.44 13.44 14.13
CA ASP A 326 -7.44 14.14 12.85
C ASP A 326 -6.41 13.56 11.87
N PHE A 327 -5.26 13.12 12.36
CA PHE A 327 -4.31 12.38 11.53
C PHE A 327 -4.85 11.03 11.06
N GLN A 328 -5.55 10.31 11.93
CA GLN A 328 -6.18 9.04 11.56
C GLN A 328 -7.32 9.24 10.56
N SER A 329 -8.08 10.33 10.64
CA SER A 329 -9.12 10.64 9.65
C SER A 329 -8.52 11.00 8.29
N VAL A 330 -7.43 11.79 8.25
CA VAL A 330 -6.69 12.09 7.00
C VAL A 330 -6.06 10.83 6.39
N LEU A 331 -5.48 9.94 7.20
CA LEU A 331 -4.93 8.67 6.72
C LEU A 331 -6.01 7.77 6.13
N LYS A 332 -7.18 7.67 6.78
CA LYS A 332 -8.34 6.91 6.28
C LYS A 332 -8.87 7.48 4.96
N LEU A 333 -8.93 8.80 4.82
CA LEU A 333 -9.34 9.45 3.57
C LEU A 333 -8.36 9.15 2.42
N SER A 334 -7.05 9.11 2.68
CA SER A 334 -6.06 8.74 1.63
C SER A 334 -6.15 7.27 1.21
N GLU A 335 -6.71 6.40 2.05
CA GLU A 335 -6.89 4.98 1.78
C GLU A 335 -8.21 4.72 1.02
N GLU A 336 -9.27 5.47 1.35
CA GLU A 336 -10.53 5.46 0.59
C GLU A 336 -10.40 6.09 -0.80
N GLU A 337 -9.55 7.11 -0.96
CA GLU A 337 -9.24 7.71 -2.27
C GLU A 337 -8.48 6.72 -3.19
N LYS A 338 -7.72 5.77 -2.62
CA LYS A 338 -7.11 4.66 -3.37
C LYS A 338 -8.11 3.55 -3.74
N MET A 339 -9.18 3.37 -2.97
CA MET A 339 -10.23 2.39 -3.29
C MET A 339 -11.31 2.94 -4.24
N SER A 340 -11.43 4.26 -4.36
CA SER A 340 -12.36 4.93 -5.27
C SER A 340 -11.73 5.28 -6.63
N GLN A 341 -11.00 4.34 -7.25
CA GLN A 341 -10.86 4.37 -8.71
C GLN A 341 -12.22 4.01 -9.32
N VAL A 342 -13.07 5.03 -9.47
CA VAL A 342 -14.33 4.96 -10.21
C VAL A 342 -14.03 4.49 -11.63
N LYS A 343 -14.52 3.29 -11.96
CA LYS A 343 -14.54 2.73 -13.30
C LYS A 343 -15.18 3.77 -14.24
N PRO A 344 -14.51 4.21 -15.32
CA PRO A 344 -15.08 5.24 -16.20
C PRO A 344 -16.43 4.77 -16.76
N PRO A 345 -17.44 5.66 -16.85
CA PRO A 345 -18.74 5.29 -17.41
C PRO A 345 -18.55 4.87 -18.86
N LEU A 346 -19.02 3.66 -19.21
CA LEU A 346 -19.07 3.19 -20.58
C LEU A 346 -19.94 4.15 -21.39
N VAL A 347 -19.30 4.90 -22.28
CA VAL A 347 -19.98 5.63 -23.35
C VAL A 347 -20.43 4.59 -24.39
N PRO A 348 -21.74 4.52 -24.73
CA PRO A 348 -22.23 3.55 -25.70
C PRO A 348 -21.72 3.90 -27.11
N ILE A 349 -20.97 2.97 -27.70
CA ILE A 349 -20.50 3.04 -29.08
C ILE A 349 -21.69 2.67 -30.00
N PRO A 350 -22.05 3.50 -31.01
CA PRO A 350 -23.11 3.14 -31.95
C PRO A 350 -22.67 1.99 -32.87
N SER A 351 -23.46 0.90 -32.87
CA SER A 351 -23.32 -0.27 -33.74
C SER A 351 -23.24 0.11 -35.22
N THR A 352 -22.17 -0.31 -35.88
CA THR A 352 -22.11 -0.39 -37.34
C THR A 352 -22.54 -1.80 -37.79
N LEU A 353 -23.49 -1.82 -38.73
CA LEU A 353 -24.04 -3.04 -39.35
C LEU A 353 -23.00 -3.71 -40.27
N PRO A 354 -22.93 -5.04 -40.34
CA PRO A 354 -22.12 -5.73 -41.34
C PRO A 354 -22.90 -5.89 -42.65
N VAL A 355 -22.44 -5.23 -43.71
CA VAL A 355 -22.86 -5.52 -45.09
C VAL A 355 -22.03 -6.69 -45.60
N SER A 356 -22.71 -7.81 -45.81
CA SER A 356 -22.19 -9.04 -46.41
C SER A 356 -22.09 -8.89 -47.93
N TYR A 357 -20.88 -9.02 -48.49
CA TYR A 357 -20.67 -9.28 -49.91
C TYR A 357 -19.90 -10.59 -50.10
N LYS A 358 -20.61 -11.55 -50.70
CA LYS A 358 -20.09 -12.80 -51.28
C LYS A 358 -19.38 -12.48 -52.60
N PRO A 359 -18.18 -13.00 -52.87
CA PRO A 359 -17.71 -13.19 -54.23
C PRO A 359 -17.84 -14.68 -54.63
N GLU A 360 -18.43 -14.87 -55.80
CA GLU A 360 -18.71 -16.14 -56.46
C GLU A 360 -17.49 -16.62 -57.25
N LEU A 361 -17.17 -17.90 -57.09
CA LEU A 361 -16.11 -18.64 -57.77
C LEU A 361 -16.49 -18.94 -59.22
N VAL A 362 -15.61 -18.61 -60.18
CA VAL A 362 -15.50 -19.33 -61.46
C VAL A 362 -14.02 -19.54 -61.80
N ALA A 363 -13.67 -20.81 -62.02
CA ALA A 363 -12.35 -21.32 -62.41
C ALA A 363 -12.31 -21.59 -63.95
N PRO A 364 -11.36 -22.38 -64.51
CA PRO A 364 -9.93 -22.09 -64.71
C PRO A 364 -9.45 -22.35 -66.17
N PHE A 365 -8.31 -21.78 -66.57
CA PHE A 365 -7.40 -22.25 -67.64
C PHE A 365 -6.02 -21.70 -67.24
N GLY A 366 -4.90 -22.42 -67.13
CA GLY A 366 -4.42 -23.57 -67.89
C GLY A 366 -3.18 -23.11 -68.67
N PHE A 367 -2.01 -23.69 -68.37
CA PHE A 367 -0.77 -23.84 -69.18
C PHE A 367 0.57 -23.38 -68.57
N THR A 368 1.34 -24.43 -68.23
CA THR A 368 2.77 -24.74 -68.51
C THR A 368 3.93 -23.96 -67.90
N ALA A 369 4.71 -24.78 -67.18
CA ALA A 369 6.13 -24.69 -66.82
C ALA A 369 7.10 -24.23 -67.92
N THR A 370 8.23 -23.64 -67.49
CA THR A 370 9.58 -24.13 -67.85
C THR A 370 10.68 -23.57 -66.94
N ASN A 371 11.55 -24.49 -66.53
CA ASN A 371 12.95 -24.41 -66.05
C ASN A 371 13.74 -23.09 -66.24
N ALA A 372 14.58 -22.75 -65.24
CA ALA A 372 16.05 -22.78 -65.35
C ALA A 372 16.74 -22.23 -64.08
N ALA A 373 17.62 -23.04 -63.49
CA ALA A 373 18.85 -22.62 -62.81
C ALA A 373 20.03 -23.08 -63.70
N PRO A 374 21.34 -22.92 -63.38
CA PRO A 374 22.01 -22.26 -62.25
C PRO A 374 23.30 -21.48 -62.65
N SER A 375 24.03 -20.90 -61.67
CA SER A 375 25.52 -20.83 -61.53
C SER A 375 25.89 -19.73 -60.52
N GLN A 376 26.49 -20.01 -59.36
CA GLN A 376 27.92 -20.30 -59.07
C GLN A 376 28.91 -19.16 -59.40
N VAL A 377 29.64 -18.71 -58.37
CA VAL A 377 31.07 -18.24 -58.27
C VAL A 377 31.26 -17.84 -56.76
N ASN A 378 31.85 -18.66 -55.86
CA ASN A 378 33.28 -18.78 -55.46
C ASN A 378 34.03 -17.42 -55.42
N GLU A 379 34.82 -16.99 -54.43
CA GLU A 379 35.93 -17.66 -53.74
C GLU A 379 36.50 -16.69 -52.66
N GLN A 380 36.98 -17.26 -51.53
CA GLN A 380 38.27 -16.98 -50.85
C GLN A 380 38.66 -15.57 -50.32
N ASP A 381 39.41 -15.36 -49.22
CA ASP A 381 39.93 -16.15 -48.10
C ASP A 381 40.80 -15.22 -47.19
N ILE A 382 41.28 -15.73 -46.04
CA ILE A 382 42.55 -15.34 -45.34
C ILE A 382 42.54 -14.02 -44.47
N HIS A 383 42.97 -13.89 -43.19
CA HIS A 383 43.92 -14.59 -42.29
C HIS A 383 43.58 -14.46 -40.77
N LYS A 384 43.90 -15.51 -40.00
CA LYS A 384 44.21 -15.54 -38.53
C LYS A 384 45.67 -15.13 -38.26
N PRO A 385 46.08 -14.92 -36.99
CA PRO A 385 46.83 -15.98 -36.25
C PRO A 385 46.41 -16.08 -34.75
N SER A 386 46.11 -17.27 -34.21
CA SER A 386 46.97 -18.25 -33.47
C SER A 386 47.37 -17.88 -32.02
N SER A 387 46.65 -18.49 -31.04
CA SER A 387 47.07 -19.36 -29.89
C SER A 387 48.44 -19.17 -29.15
N PRO A 388 48.72 -19.75 -27.94
CA PRO A 388 47.93 -20.71 -27.12
C PRO A 388 47.93 -20.50 -25.58
N PHE A 389 47.02 -21.15 -24.84
CA PHE A 389 47.35 -22.01 -23.67
C PHE A 389 46.14 -22.88 -23.25
N GLN A 390 46.45 -24.13 -22.91
CA GLN A 390 45.57 -25.26 -22.57
C GLN A 390 45.22 -25.24 -21.05
N ASN A 391 44.24 -25.93 -20.45
CA ASN A 391 43.89 -27.36 -20.46
C ASN A 391 42.60 -27.64 -19.62
N LEU A 392 41.85 -28.70 -20.03
CA LEU A 392 41.03 -29.69 -19.28
C LEU A 392 40.09 -29.24 -18.11
N THR A 393 38.84 -29.71 -17.92
CA THR A 393 38.42 -31.14 -17.82
C THR A 393 36.87 -31.29 -17.66
N LYS A 394 36.26 -32.23 -18.41
CA LYS A 394 35.10 -33.14 -18.13
C LYS A 394 33.62 -32.66 -17.93
N HIS A 395 32.79 -33.16 -18.85
CA HIS A 395 31.32 -33.37 -19.00
C HIS A 395 30.66 -34.35 -17.98
N PRO A 396 29.36 -34.80 -18.09
CA PRO A 396 28.12 -34.26 -18.73
C PRO A 396 26.83 -34.46 -17.87
N PHE A 397 25.64 -34.01 -18.34
CA PHE A 397 24.42 -34.82 -18.58
C PHE A 397 23.24 -33.92 -19.03
N TYR A 398 22.68 -34.21 -20.22
CA TYR A 398 21.41 -33.67 -20.73
C TYR A 398 20.59 -34.86 -21.21
N TYR A 399 19.31 -34.93 -20.84
CA TYR A 399 18.33 -35.84 -21.43
C TYR A 399 17.06 -35.05 -21.79
N ASN A 400 16.64 -35.22 -23.03
CA ASN A 400 15.29 -35.03 -23.56
C ASN A 400 14.90 -36.40 -24.15
N PRO A 401 13.62 -36.82 -24.17
CA PRO A 401 12.91 -36.72 -25.45
C PRO A 401 11.36 -36.59 -25.40
N PHE A 402 10.84 -36.13 -26.54
CA PHE A 402 9.45 -36.18 -27.05
C PHE A 402 8.81 -37.58 -27.02
N SER A 403 7.45 -37.66 -26.99
CA SER A 403 6.58 -38.36 -27.98
C SER A 403 5.08 -38.32 -27.59
N ASP A 404 4.21 -37.85 -28.49
CA ASP A 404 2.74 -38.10 -28.53
C ASP A 404 2.41 -39.51 -29.07
N PRO A 405 1.15 -40.00 -28.98
CA PRO A 405 0.33 -40.07 -30.19
C PRO A 405 -1.21 -39.87 -30.04
N ILE A 406 -1.86 -39.81 -31.20
CA ILE A 406 -3.21 -39.34 -31.60
C ILE A 406 -4.25 -40.49 -31.76
N SER A 407 -5.56 -40.15 -31.76
CA SER A 407 -6.75 -40.80 -32.41
C SER A 407 -7.78 -41.47 -31.45
N GLN A 408 -9.12 -41.46 -31.61
CA GLN A 408 -10.08 -41.08 -32.66
C GLN A 408 -11.55 -41.23 -32.13
N GLN A 409 -12.51 -40.47 -32.72
CA GLN A 409 -13.92 -40.84 -33.07
C GLN A 409 -14.99 -41.04 -31.94
N LEU A 410 -16.32 -40.78 -32.04
CA LEU A 410 -17.33 -40.45 -33.10
C LEU A 410 -18.69 -40.01 -32.43
N ASN A 411 -19.45 -39.14 -33.11
CA ASN A 411 -20.93 -39.03 -33.29
C ASN A 411 -21.99 -38.73 -32.18
N GLY A 412 -23.00 -37.91 -32.58
CA GLY A 412 -24.43 -37.96 -32.19
C GLY A 412 -25.03 -36.60 -31.76
N GLU A 413 -25.57 -35.77 -32.67
CA GLU A 413 -26.99 -35.61 -33.08
C GLU A 413 -27.91 -34.75 -32.15
N GLU A 414 -28.59 -33.76 -32.78
CA GLU A 414 -29.66 -32.82 -32.32
C GLU A 414 -31.00 -33.53 -31.93
N PRO A 415 -32.08 -32.92 -31.32
CA PRO A 415 -32.67 -31.58 -31.62
C PRO A 415 -33.51 -30.78 -30.54
N PHE A 416 -33.68 -29.47 -30.81
CA PHE A 416 -34.84 -28.51 -30.69
C PHE A 416 -35.99 -28.51 -29.61
N VAL A 417 -36.17 -27.32 -28.93
CA VAL A 417 -37.35 -26.52 -28.39
C VAL A 417 -38.37 -27.02 -27.32
N PRO A 418 -39.26 -26.16 -26.69
CA PRO A 418 -39.28 -24.69 -26.37
C PRO A 418 -39.88 -24.28 -24.95
N THR A 419 -39.97 -22.95 -24.67
CA THR A 419 -40.96 -22.20 -23.79
C THR A 419 -40.86 -22.36 -22.25
N THR A 420 -41.08 -21.40 -21.31
CA THR A 420 -41.68 -20.03 -21.19
C THR A 420 -41.41 -19.45 -19.75
N PRO A 421 -41.81 -18.19 -19.41
CA PRO A 421 -41.22 -17.30 -18.35
C PRO A 421 -42.08 -17.30 -17.04
N PRO A 422 -42.01 -16.40 -15.99
CA PRO A 422 -42.02 -14.91 -16.05
C PRO A 422 -41.45 -14.08 -14.85
N SER A 423 -41.54 -12.75 -15.03
CA SER A 423 -42.00 -11.71 -14.07
C SER A 423 -41.10 -11.14 -12.96
N SER A 424 -40.64 -9.92 -13.21
CA SER A 424 -40.51 -8.79 -12.25
C SER A 424 -41.88 -8.37 -11.64
N PRO A 425 -41.95 -7.55 -10.56
CA PRO A 425 -42.16 -6.09 -10.70
C PRO A 425 -41.55 -5.26 -9.49
N PRO A 426 -41.88 -3.97 -9.22
CA PRO A 426 -40.92 -2.84 -9.18
C PRO A 426 -40.88 -2.05 -7.82
N PRO A 427 -40.09 -0.96 -7.69
CA PRO A 427 -39.92 -0.22 -6.42
C PRO A 427 -40.73 1.08 -6.33
N SER A 428 -41.02 1.53 -5.10
CA SER A 428 -41.68 2.80 -4.78
C SER A 428 -40.81 3.72 -3.90
N TYR A 429 -40.68 4.98 -4.34
CA TYR A 429 -40.17 6.18 -3.63
C TYR A 429 -41.13 6.66 -2.50
N PRO A 430 -40.70 7.54 -1.56
CA PRO A 430 -40.79 9.02 -1.73
C PRO A 430 -39.59 9.79 -1.11
N PHE A 431 -39.06 10.88 -1.67
CA PHE A 431 -39.48 12.31 -1.62
C PHE A 431 -39.75 12.88 -0.21
N THR A 432 -38.94 13.86 0.24
CA THR A 432 -39.34 15.23 0.62
C THR A 432 -38.15 16.13 0.94
N ALA A 433 -38.28 17.41 0.55
CA ALA A 433 -37.36 18.53 0.71
C ALA A 433 -37.49 19.24 2.08
N ASN A 434 -36.45 19.95 2.54
CA ASN A 434 -36.49 21.38 2.91
C ASN A 434 -35.21 21.86 3.63
N PHE A 435 -34.83 23.10 3.32
CA PHE A 435 -33.89 24.03 3.98
C PHE A 435 -34.65 25.40 4.02
N PRO A 436 -34.16 26.52 4.62
CA PRO A 436 -33.12 26.74 5.66
C PRO A 436 -33.54 27.83 6.73
N VAL A 437 -32.56 28.33 7.53
CA VAL A 437 -32.40 29.75 8.03
C VAL A 437 -32.79 30.13 9.49
N VAL A 438 -31.73 30.37 10.34
CA VAL A 438 -31.48 31.58 11.23
C VAL A 438 -32.24 31.66 12.60
N TYR A 439 -31.72 32.01 13.81
CA TYR A 439 -30.81 33.08 14.35
C TYR A 439 -30.39 32.75 15.86
N PRO A 440 -29.93 33.65 16.78
CA PRO A 440 -28.58 33.64 17.38
C PRO A 440 -28.44 33.56 18.94
N LEU A 441 -27.17 33.62 19.39
CA LEU A 441 -26.57 34.06 20.66
C LEU A 441 -27.44 34.62 21.82
N SER A 442 -27.25 34.05 23.01
CA SER A 442 -27.15 34.70 24.35
C SER A 442 -26.57 33.62 25.31
N GLY A 443 -25.64 33.82 26.23
CA GLY A 443 -25.23 34.98 27.02
C GLY A 443 -25.69 34.77 28.46
N GLN A 444 -24.87 34.19 29.35
CA GLN A 444 -25.03 34.31 30.81
C GLN A 444 -23.81 33.82 31.63
N ASN A 445 -23.05 34.81 32.12
CA ASN A 445 -22.71 35.06 33.52
C ASN A 445 -22.50 33.90 34.53
N SER A 446 -21.23 33.82 34.96
CA SER A 446 -20.77 33.95 36.37
C SER A 446 -20.33 32.71 37.16
N PRO A 447 -19.33 32.89 38.07
CA PRO A 447 -18.48 31.85 38.71
C PRO A 447 -19.04 31.53 40.13
N PRO A 448 -18.38 30.89 41.16
CA PRO A 448 -16.96 31.02 41.60
C PRO A 448 -16.31 29.75 42.19
N PHE A 449 -14.99 29.78 42.40
CA PHE A 449 -14.31 29.65 43.71
C PHE A 449 -12.88 29.09 43.57
N ALA A 450 -11.94 29.94 43.96
CA ALA A 450 -10.60 29.54 44.37
C ALA A 450 -10.63 28.92 45.78
N ARG A 451 -9.83 27.88 46.02
CA ARG A 451 -9.22 27.65 47.34
C ARG A 451 -7.79 27.14 47.22
N TYR A 452 -6.99 27.76 48.08
CA TYR A 452 -5.57 27.61 48.32
C TYR A 452 -5.23 26.34 49.12
N ASN A 453 -4.05 25.79 48.80
CA ASN A 453 -2.98 25.27 49.66
C ASN A 453 -3.15 24.10 50.67
N GLN A 454 -2.22 23.15 50.47
CA GLN A 454 -1.24 22.59 51.43
C GLN A 454 -1.46 21.20 52.07
N PRO A 455 -0.36 20.51 52.46
CA PRO A 455 -0.11 19.10 52.18
C PRO A 455 -0.27 18.22 53.43
N GLN A 456 -0.39 16.91 53.24
CA GLN A 456 -0.18 15.94 54.31
C GLN A 456 0.94 14.96 54.01
N GLN A 457 1.72 14.78 55.07
CA GLN A 457 2.89 13.94 55.25
C GLN A 457 2.50 12.46 55.37
N GLY A 458 3.43 11.61 54.92
CA GLY A 458 3.90 10.41 55.60
C GLY A 458 2.89 9.39 56.13
N GLN A 459 2.90 8.20 55.53
CA GLN A 459 2.76 6.96 56.29
C GLN A 459 3.43 5.79 55.56
N ASP A 460 4.56 5.37 56.14
CA ASP A 460 5.19 4.07 55.90
C ASP A 460 4.28 2.95 56.41
N CYS A 461 4.02 1.96 55.56
CA CYS A 461 3.55 0.64 55.96
C CYS A 461 4.28 -0.40 55.10
N SER A 462 5.40 -0.87 55.62
CA SER A 462 5.99 -2.15 55.23
C SER A 462 5.25 -3.26 55.95
N ASN A 463 4.76 -4.27 55.23
CA ASN A 463 4.51 -5.57 55.82
C ASN A 463 4.72 -6.68 54.78
N THR A 464 5.84 -7.37 54.97
CA THR A 464 6.29 -8.58 54.30
C THR A 464 5.59 -9.80 54.90
N GLY A 465 5.03 -10.67 54.06
CA GLY A 465 4.57 -11.99 54.46
C GLY A 465 4.90 -13.03 53.39
N LYS A 466 6.06 -13.69 53.52
CA LYS A 466 6.37 -14.95 52.84
C LYS A 466 6.51 -16.04 53.91
N PRO A 467 5.79 -17.17 53.81
CA PRO A 467 6.13 -18.35 54.56
C PRO A 467 7.15 -19.21 53.79
N THR A 468 8.21 -19.58 54.47
CA THR A 468 9.14 -20.66 54.15
C THR A 468 8.48 -22.01 54.45
N PHE A 469 8.65 -22.99 53.56
CA PHE A 469 8.48 -24.40 53.86
C PHE A 469 9.72 -25.16 53.37
N GLU A 470 10.41 -25.79 54.32
CA GLU A 470 11.44 -26.79 54.06
C GLU A 470 10.84 -28.20 54.13
N ASN A 471 11.48 -29.10 53.38
CA ASN A 471 11.64 -30.53 53.61
C ASN A 471 10.41 -31.46 53.50
N LEU A 472 10.47 -32.36 52.51
CA LEU A 472 10.38 -33.81 52.72
C LEU A 472 10.87 -34.54 51.46
N ALA A 473 12.05 -35.14 51.57
CA ALA A 473 12.51 -36.20 50.69
C ALA A 473 12.26 -37.56 51.36
N SER A 474 12.11 -38.60 50.53
CA SER A 474 12.05 -40.04 50.80
C SER A 474 10.68 -40.67 51.12
N PHE A 475 10.11 -41.37 50.14
CA PHE A 475 9.59 -42.73 50.33
C PHE A 475 9.64 -43.51 49.00
N VAL A 476 10.29 -44.66 49.05
CA VAL A 476 10.34 -45.70 48.00
C VAL A 476 9.42 -46.83 48.46
N ALA A 477 8.53 -47.33 47.58
CA ALA A 477 8.28 -48.75 47.31
C ALA A 477 6.88 -49.04 46.72
N SER A 478 6.91 -49.68 45.54
CA SER A 478 6.13 -50.88 45.14
C SER A 478 4.62 -50.80 44.86
N SER A 479 4.25 -51.17 43.61
CA SER A 479 3.24 -52.17 43.16
C SER A 479 2.90 -51.89 41.67
N GLN A 480 3.46 -52.53 40.64
CA GLN A 480 3.20 -53.87 40.03
C GLN A 480 1.78 -54.16 39.47
N CYS A 481 1.78 -54.53 38.18
CA CYS A 481 0.81 -55.36 37.39
C CYS A 481 -0.51 -54.70 36.92
N GLN A 482 -1.08 -54.91 35.71
CA GLN A 482 -0.79 -55.60 34.43
C GLN A 482 -1.93 -55.21 33.41
N PRO A 483 -1.92 -55.64 32.12
CA PRO A 483 -2.43 -54.89 30.96
C PRO A 483 -3.80 -55.35 30.42
N LEU A 484 -4.35 -54.60 29.45
CA LEU A 484 -5.50 -55.01 28.63
C LEU A 484 -5.21 -54.88 27.13
N VAL A 485 -5.32 -56.03 26.46
CA VAL A 485 -5.32 -56.33 25.02
C VAL A 485 -6.72 -56.05 24.45
N VAL A 486 -6.85 -55.64 23.17
CA VAL A 486 -7.89 -56.00 22.16
C VAL A 486 -7.53 -55.27 20.84
N SER A 487 -6.92 -55.95 19.84
CA SER A 487 -7.48 -56.60 18.63
C SER A 487 -7.86 -55.69 17.44
N GLN A 488 -7.22 -56.01 16.30
CA GLN A 488 -7.56 -55.66 14.91
C GLN A 488 -8.83 -56.40 14.44
N VAL A 489 -9.69 -55.74 13.65
CA VAL A 489 -10.53 -56.34 12.58
C VAL A 489 -10.84 -55.26 11.51
N MET A 490 -10.65 -55.61 10.22
CA MET A 490 -11.16 -54.93 9.01
C MET A 490 -12.54 -55.49 8.62
N PRO A 491 -13.46 -54.72 8.00
CA PRO A 491 -13.81 -55.01 6.60
C PRO A 491 -14.34 -53.84 5.71
N THR A 492 -14.14 -54.04 4.40
CA THR A 492 -14.80 -53.67 3.10
C THR A 492 -15.88 -52.57 2.89
N GLU A 493 -15.69 -51.89 1.75
CA GLU A 493 -16.59 -51.36 0.68
C GLU A 493 -18.11 -51.16 0.93
N ALA A 494 -18.60 -49.92 0.71
CA ALA A 494 -19.71 -49.55 -0.19
C ALA A 494 -20.07 -48.05 -0.12
N ASP A 495 -20.56 -47.55 -1.26
CA ASP A 495 -21.43 -46.39 -1.50
C ASP A 495 -20.89 -44.95 -1.58
N MET A 496 -20.85 -44.53 -2.86
CA MET A 496 -20.66 -43.20 -3.40
C MET A 496 -21.96 -42.39 -3.40
N ILE A 497 -21.93 -41.19 -2.82
CA ILE A 497 -22.91 -40.12 -3.09
C ILE A 497 -22.15 -38.81 -3.22
N ALA A 498 -22.11 -38.23 -4.42
CA ALA A 498 -21.60 -36.88 -4.67
C ALA A 498 -22.42 -36.19 -5.78
N GLN A 499 -23.04 -35.07 -5.41
CA GLN A 499 -23.39 -33.93 -6.27
C GLN A 499 -22.82 -32.66 -5.59
N PRO A 500 -22.91 -31.45 -6.19
CA PRO A 500 -22.21 -30.99 -7.39
C PRO A 500 -21.35 -29.74 -7.08
N LYS A 501 -20.34 -29.47 -7.92
CA LYS A 501 -19.53 -28.24 -7.91
C LYS A 501 -20.22 -27.14 -8.72
N LEU A 502 -20.38 -25.95 -8.15
CA LEU A 502 -20.42 -24.69 -8.89
C LEU A 502 -20.04 -23.50 -7.98
N SER A 503 -19.38 -22.53 -8.61
CA SER A 503 -19.06 -21.18 -8.14
C SER A 503 -17.71 -20.97 -7.44
N SER A 504 -16.83 -20.28 -8.16
CA SER A 504 -15.49 -19.84 -7.78
C SER A 504 -15.53 -18.75 -6.70
N GLN A 505 -15.17 -19.13 -5.48
CA GLN A 505 -14.73 -18.20 -4.43
C GLN A 505 -13.20 -18.22 -4.30
N PRO A 506 -12.58 -17.11 -3.87
CA PRO A 506 -11.14 -17.04 -3.68
C PRO A 506 -10.73 -18.08 -2.64
N THR A 507 -9.90 -19.04 -3.03
CA THR A 507 -9.37 -20.07 -2.14
C THR A 507 -8.54 -19.44 -1.03
N ILE A 508 -9.17 -19.22 0.12
CA ILE A 508 -8.51 -18.90 1.38
C ILE A 508 -7.60 -20.10 1.71
N SER A 509 -6.30 -19.86 1.83
CA SER A 509 -5.35 -20.93 2.18
C SER A 509 -5.80 -21.64 3.47
N PRO A 510 -5.66 -22.97 3.59
CA PRO A 510 -6.10 -23.74 4.77
C PRO A 510 -5.46 -23.25 6.08
N ALA A 511 -4.30 -22.60 6.03
CA ALA A 511 -3.67 -21.97 7.18
C ALA A 511 -4.43 -20.73 7.70
N ARG A 512 -5.03 -19.94 6.78
CA ARG A 512 -5.77 -18.73 7.14
C ARG A 512 -7.17 -19.06 7.67
N ALA A 513 -7.77 -20.15 7.20
CA ALA A 513 -9.02 -20.67 7.77
C ALA A 513 -8.82 -21.12 9.23
N LYS A 514 -7.76 -21.89 9.51
CA LYS A 514 -7.39 -22.30 10.87
C LYS A 514 -7.06 -21.12 11.80
N LYS A 515 -6.42 -20.05 11.29
CA LYS A 515 -6.17 -18.82 12.06
C LYS A 515 -7.48 -18.16 12.51
N ASN A 516 -8.45 -18.03 11.60
CA ASN A 516 -9.71 -17.37 11.90
C ASN A 516 -10.57 -18.18 12.88
N GLU A 517 -10.59 -19.51 12.73
CA GLU A 517 -11.28 -20.41 13.65
C GLU A 517 -10.69 -20.36 15.07
N ALA A 518 -9.36 -20.37 15.19
CA ALA A 518 -8.70 -20.23 16.49
C ALA A 518 -8.95 -18.87 17.16
N LEU A 519 -8.98 -17.78 16.38
CA LEU A 519 -9.30 -16.45 16.89
C LEU A 519 -10.76 -16.32 17.33
N GLU A 520 -11.71 -16.91 16.61
CA GLU A 520 -13.12 -16.97 17.01
C GLU A 520 -13.31 -17.80 18.31
N ASN A 521 -12.61 -18.92 18.43
CA ASN A 521 -12.62 -19.72 19.66
C ASN A 521 -12.05 -18.94 20.85
N LEU A 522 -10.94 -18.21 20.69
CA LEU A 522 -10.39 -17.37 21.76
C LEU A 522 -11.32 -16.20 22.11
N ARG A 523 -11.97 -15.58 21.12
CA ARG A 523 -12.94 -14.49 21.36
C ARG A 523 -14.17 -14.97 22.11
N SER A 524 -14.66 -16.17 21.80
CA SER A 524 -15.81 -16.76 22.51
C SER A 524 -15.46 -17.16 23.95
N MET A 525 -14.24 -17.64 24.21
CA MET A 525 -13.77 -17.97 25.57
C MET A 525 -13.50 -16.73 26.44
N PHE A 526 -13.10 -15.61 25.84
CA PHE A 526 -12.71 -14.38 26.54
C PHE A 526 -13.56 -13.18 26.11
N SER A 527 -14.89 -13.30 26.23
CA SER A 527 -15.85 -12.27 25.77
C SER A 527 -15.71 -10.91 26.47
N ALA A 528 -15.08 -10.85 27.65
CA ALA A 528 -14.77 -9.62 28.37
C ALA A 528 -13.50 -8.91 27.87
N THR A 529 -12.71 -9.56 27.00
CA THR A 529 -11.46 -9.04 26.45
C THR A 529 -11.70 -8.53 25.02
N SER A 530 -11.17 -7.35 24.67
CA SER A 530 -11.44 -6.77 23.36
C SER A 530 -10.87 -7.64 22.23
N PRO A 531 -11.51 -7.70 21.04
CA PRO A 531 -11.06 -8.51 19.92
C PRO A 531 -9.64 -8.21 19.45
N GLU A 532 -9.18 -6.97 19.65
CA GLU A 532 -7.84 -6.49 19.32
C GLU A 532 -6.79 -7.06 20.27
N ILE A 533 -7.10 -7.11 21.58
CA ILE A 533 -6.22 -7.70 22.59
C ILE A 533 -6.09 -9.21 22.35
N VAL A 534 -7.19 -9.90 22.03
CA VAL A 534 -7.17 -11.33 21.66
C VAL A 534 -6.31 -11.55 20.41
N GLY A 535 -6.44 -10.68 19.39
CA GLY A 535 -5.60 -10.72 18.19
C GLY A 535 -4.10 -10.51 18.48
N TYR A 536 -3.79 -9.53 19.33
CA TYR A 536 -2.41 -9.23 19.73
C TYR A 536 -1.78 -10.38 20.53
N VAL A 537 -2.50 -10.95 21.50
CA VAL A 537 -2.01 -12.07 22.31
C VAL A 537 -1.84 -13.33 21.45
N TRP A 538 -2.72 -13.57 20.48
CA TRP A 538 -2.58 -14.66 19.51
C TRP A 538 -1.30 -14.53 18.67
N GLU A 539 -0.97 -13.32 18.21
CA GLU A 539 0.25 -13.06 17.46
C GLU A 539 1.51 -13.13 18.34
N ALA A 540 1.46 -12.59 19.56
CA ALA A 540 2.55 -12.67 20.53
C ALA A 540 2.84 -14.11 21.00
N SER A 541 1.84 -14.98 20.97
CA SER A 541 1.95 -16.39 21.35
C SER A 541 2.45 -17.29 20.22
N ASN A 542 2.98 -16.71 19.12
CA ASN A 542 3.41 -17.44 17.92
C ASN A 542 2.34 -18.40 17.37
N TYR A 543 1.06 -18.03 17.49
CA TYR A 543 -0.08 -18.83 17.04
C TYR A 543 -0.27 -20.17 17.81
N ASP A 544 0.29 -20.28 19.02
CA ASP A 544 0.03 -21.39 19.95
C ASP A 544 -1.18 -21.04 20.84
N ILE A 545 -2.24 -21.85 20.74
CA ILE A 545 -3.50 -21.62 21.46
C ILE A 545 -3.37 -21.80 22.96
N SER A 546 -2.52 -22.71 23.44
CA SER A 546 -2.33 -22.94 24.87
C SER A 546 -1.62 -21.76 25.52
N VAL A 547 -0.61 -21.21 24.84
CA VAL A 547 0.12 -20.02 25.29
C VAL A 547 -0.78 -18.78 25.24
N ALA A 548 -1.59 -18.64 24.18
CA ALA A 548 -2.54 -17.52 24.07
C ALA A 548 -3.60 -17.53 25.18
N ILE A 549 -4.13 -18.72 25.53
CA ILE A 549 -5.08 -18.87 26.64
C ILE A 549 -4.44 -18.47 27.97
N GLN A 550 -3.22 -18.93 28.27
CA GLN A 550 -2.52 -18.59 29.51
C GLN A 550 -2.30 -17.07 29.63
N ASN A 551 -1.81 -16.44 28.56
CA ASN A 551 -1.58 -15.00 28.54
C ASN A 551 -2.89 -14.19 28.71
N LEU A 552 -4.00 -14.65 28.12
CA LEU A 552 -5.30 -14.01 28.31
C LEU A 552 -5.86 -14.19 29.73
N LEU A 553 -5.62 -15.33 30.36
CA LEU A 553 -5.96 -15.56 31.78
C LEU A 553 -5.15 -14.64 32.69
N ASP A 554 -3.85 -14.49 32.44
CA ASP A 554 -2.98 -13.61 33.22
C ASP A 554 -3.43 -12.14 33.08
N ILE A 555 -3.78 -11.69 31.88
CA ILE A 555 -4.29 -10.33 31.63
C ILE A 555 -5.63 -10.10 32.35
N ASN A 556 -6.54 -11.06 32.32
CA ASN A 556 -7.83 -10.93 32.99
C ASN A 556 -7.72 -11.05 34.52
N SER A 557 -6.69 -11.72 35.04
CA SER A 557 -6.42 -11.79 36.49
C SER A 557 -5.88 -10.49 37.08
N GLN A 558 -5.35 -9.59 36.23
CA GLN A 558 -4.84 -8.27 36.63
C GLN A 558 -5.89 -7.16 36.59
N LYS A 559 -7.09 -7.46 36.08
CA LYS A 559 -8.26 -6.57 36.13
C LYS A 559 -9.15 -6.96 37.30
#